data_AF-A0A356QRJ6-F1
#
_entry.id   AF-A0A356QRJ6-F1
#
_cell.length_a   1.000
_cell.length_b   1.000
_cell.length_c   1.000
_cell.angle_alpha   90.00
_cell.angle_beta   90.00
_cell.angle_gamma   90.00
#
_symmetry.space_group_name_H-M   'P 1'
#
loop_
_entity.id
_entity.type
_entity.pdbx_description
1 polymer ?
#
loop_
_entity_poly.entity_id
_entity_poly.type
_entity_poly.pdbx_seq_one_letter_code
_entity_poly.pdbx_strand_id
1 'polypeptide(L)'
;MFNARNPDETVPCWDSSNATAFRSPVGAFYCPSRRSPAADRNFDNNNQPPVASGIGVAAGGDYSACGGTYFNYATPSTGGPDPKRAGVIHTFSEVRPAQITDGLSTTMVIGDRHIPPAIAGAGVMEHYNQGDTAFFVSDTPHTLFRDTARGLASSPLDTNNRKFGSLHPGVTQFVMCDGHVEALSNDMDIDVLLKYAAIGDGDDPSD
;
A
#
# COMPACT_ATOMS: atom_id res chain seq x y z
N MET A 1 -5.52 28.41 1.01
CA MET A 1 -5.98 27.21 1.75
C MET A 1 -7.00 26.51 0.90
N PHE A 2 -6.73 25.29 0.45
CA PHE A 2 -7.69 24.53 -0.36
C PHE A 2 -8.67 23.84 0.60
N ASN A 3 -9.90 24.35 0.69
CA ASN A 3 -11.02 23.69 1.36
C ASN A 3 -11.50 22.51 0.50
N ALA A 4 -10.62 21.54 0.23
CA ALA A 4 -10.86 20.45 -0.71
C ALA A 4 -11.72 19.32 -0.13
N ARG A 5 -11.86 19.27 1.20
CA ARG A 5 -12.61 18.26 1.95
C ARG A 5 -13.61 18.95 2.89
N ASN A 6 -14.77 18.34 3.06
CA ASN A 6 -15.74 18.69 4.09
C ASN A 6 -15.26 18.19 5.47
N PRO A 7 -15.11 19.08 6.48
CA PRO A 7 -14.69 18.69 7.82
C PRO A 7 -15.81 18.13 8.69
N ASP A 8 -17.07 18.15 8.24
CA ASP A 8 -18.20 17.56 8.97
C ASP A 8 -18.01 16.03 9.10
N GLU A 9 -17.80 15.57 10.33
CA GLU A 9 -17.55 14.16 10.65
C GLU A 9 -18.77 13.25 10.42
N THR A 10 -19.96 13.82 10.22
CA THR A 10 -21.16 13.07 9.86
C THR A 10 -21.26 12.78 8.36
N VAL A 11 -20.43 13.45 7.55
CA VAL A 11 -20.40 13.28 6.10
C VAL A 11 -19.36 12.21 5.72
N PRO A 12 -19.77 11.12 5.04
CA PRO A 12 -18.83 10.06 4.69
C PRO A 12 -17.83 10.49 3.63
N CYS A 13 -16.71 9.78 3.54
CA CYS A 13 -15.63 10.13 2.60
C CYS A 13 -16.08 10.11 1.13
N TRP A 14 -17.00 9.22 0.74
CA TRP A 14 -17.50 9.16 -0.64
C TRP A 14 -18.50 10.27 -1.00
N ASP A 15 -18.91 11.13 -0.07
CA ASP A 15 -19.83 12.22 -0.36
C ASP A 15 -19.29 13.16 -1.47
N SER A 16 -20.18 13.70 -2.29
CA SER A 16 -19.79 14.59 -3.39
C SER A 16 -19.10 15.87 -2.93
N SER A 17 -19.38 16.36 -1.72
CA SER A 17 -18.68 17.51 -1.12
C SER A 17 -17.19 17.25 -0.87
N ASN A 18 -16.77 15.98 -0.85
CA ASN A 18 -15.36 15.56 -0.72
C ASN A 18 -14.69 15.25 -2.07
N ALA A 19 -15.37 15.49 -3.20
CA ALA A 19 -14.89 15.06 -4.52
C ALA A 19 -13.49 15.58 -4.86
N THR A 20 -13.23 16.85 -4.59
CA THR A 20 -11.91 17.46 -4.87
C THR A 20 -10.79 16.73 -4.13
N ALA A 21 -11.00 16.32 -2.88
CA ALA A 21 -9.99 15.64 -2.08
C ALA A 21 -9.77 14.17 -2.50
N PHE A 22 -10.84 13.41 -2.76
CA PHE A 22 -10.72 11.95 -2.88
C PHE A 22 -10.96 11.39 -4.28
N ARG A 23 -11.39 12.23 -5.22
CA ARG A 23 -11.67 11.85 -6.62
C ARG A 23 -10.74 12.53 -7.61
N SER A 24 -9.80 13.36 -7.16
CA SER A 24 -8.81 13.99 -8.02
C SER A 24 -7.58 13.07 -8.17
N PRO A 25 -7.30 12.50 -9.35
CA PRO A 25 -6.13 11.67 -9.54
C PRO A 25 -4.86 12.49 -9.47
N VAL A 26 -3.83 11.96 -8.80
CA VAL A 26 -2.52 12.62 -8.67
C VAL A 26 -1.51 11.79 -9.44
N GLY A 27 -0.95 12.35 -10.53
CA GLY A 27 -0.08 11.60 -11.45
C GLY A 27 1.14 10.95 -10.79
N ALA A 28 1.67 11.55 -9.74
CA ALA A 28 2.81 11.01 -8.98
C ALA A 28 2.51 9.67 -8.26
N PHE A 29 1.24 9.31 -8.06
CA PHE A 29 0.86 8.03 -7.46
C PHE A 29 0.62 6.92 -8.48
N TYR A 30 0.87 7.16 -9.76
CA TYR A 30 0.71 6.18 -10.82
C TYR A 30 2.05 5.84 -11.45
N CYS A 31 2.21 4.57 -11.84
CA CYS A 31 3.32 4.17 -12.67
C CYS A 31 2.98 4.51 -14.13
N PRO A 32 3.75 5.39 -14.81
CA PRO A 32 3.43 5.82 -16.17
C PRO A 32 3.35 4.68 -17.18
N SER A 33 4.03 3.55 -16.90
CA SER A 33 4.01 2.37 -17.75
C SER A 33 2.86 1.41 -17.45
N ARG A 34 2.22 1.54 -16.28
CA ARG A 34 1.12 0.66 -15.86
C ARG A 34 -0.22 1.17 -16.36
N ARG A 35 -0.59 2.41 -16.02
CA ARG A 35 -1.87 3.02 -16.38
C ARG A 35 -1.85 4.55 -16.22
N SER A 36 -2.77 5.22 -16.89
CA SER A 36 -2.99 6.65 -16.69
C SER A 36 -3.71 6.94 -15.36
N PRO A 37 -3.46 8.09 -14.71
CA PRO A 37 -4.19 8.50 -13.52
C PRO A 37 -5.69 8.59 -13.76
N ALA A 38 -6.50 7.98 -12.89
CA ALA A 38 -7.95 7.90 -13.07
C ALA A 38 -8.73 7.98 -11.74
N ALA A 39 -10.00 8.38 -11.84
CA ALA A 39 -10.96 8.43 -10.75
C ALA A 39 -12.04 7.36 -10.97
N ASP A 40 -11.61 6.10 -11.02
CA ASP A 40 -12.40 4.95 -11.46
C ASP A 40 -12.38 3.81 -10.43
N ARG A 41 -11.79 4.05 -9.25
CA ARG A 41 -11.78 3.06 -8.16
C ARG A 41 -13.06 3.15 -7.33
N ASN A 42 -13.37 2.06 -6.64
CA ASN A 42 -14.45 2.04 -5.67
C ASN A 42 -13.94 2.57 -4.33
N PHE A 43 -14.77 3.33 -3.62
CA PHE A 43 -14.60 3.48 -2.18
C PHE A 43 -14.79 2.14 -1.50
N ASP A 44 -14.01 1.88 -0.45
CA ASP A 44 -14.22 0.69 0.38
C ASP A 44 -15.41 0.90 1.34
N ASN A 45 -16.00 -0.20 1.78
CA ASN A 45 -17.11 -0.24 2.72
C ASN A 45 -16.93 -1.38 3.72
N ASN A 46 -15.79 -1.41 4.42
CA ASN A 46 -15.48 -2.41 5.45
C ASN A 46 -15.69 -3.85 4.97
N ASN A 47 -15.06 -4.20 3.85
CA ASN A 47 -15.15 -5.51 3.20
C ASN A 47 -16.55 -5.89 2.66
N GLN A 48 -17.48 -4.93 2.58
CA GLN A 48 -18.79 -5.10 1.95
C GLN A 48 -18.85 -4.43 0.58
N PRO A 49 -19.87 -4.74 -0.25
CA PRO A 49 -20.12 -3.99 -1.47
C PRO A 49 -20.11 -2.48 -1.26
N PRO A 50 -19.44 -1.71 -2.14
CA PRO A 50 -19.45 -0.25 -2.07
C PRO A 50 -20.88 0.27 -2.21
N VAL A 51 -21.17 1.38 -1.53
CA VAL A 51 -22.43 2.11 -1.73
C VAL A 51 -22.50 2.67 -3.15
N ALA A 52 -23.70 2.82 -3.70
CA ALA A 52 -23.90 3.23 -5.09
C ALA A 52 -23.17 4.54 -5.47
N SER A 53 -23.13 5.52 -4.56
CA SER A 53 -22.44 6.80 -4.77
C SER A 53 -20.90 6.72 -4.66
N GLY A 54 -20.37 5.59 -4.21
CA GLY A 54 -18.94 5.32 -4.06
C GLY A 54 -18.36 4.38 -5.13
N ILE A 55 -19.15 3.95 -6.11
CA ILE A 55 -18.70 3.05 -7.18
C ILE A 55 -18.01 3.87 -8.29
N GLY A 56 -16.79 3.49 -8.65
CA GLY A 56 -16.09 3.97 -9.85
C GLY A 56 -15.84 5.47 -9.90
N VAL A 57 -15.61 6.10 -8.73
CA VAL A 57 -15.47 7.56 -8.61
C VAL A 57 -14.25 7.98 -7.80
N ALA A 58 -13.57 7.06 -7.11
CA ALA A 58 -12.43 7.39 -6.27
C ALA A 58 -11.13 7.42 -7.08
N ALA A 59 -10.21 8.29 -6.69
CA ALA A 59 -8.86 8.28 -7.21
C ALA A 59 -8.11 7.02 -6.74
N GLY A 60 -7.42 6.35 -7.66
CA GLY A 60 -6.53 5.23 -7.38
C GLY A 60 -5.06 5.62 -7.20
N GLY A 61 -4.20 4.60 -7.16
CA GLY A 61 -2.74 4.71 -7.13
C GLY A 61 -2.07 3.33 -7.24
N ASP A 62 -0.80 3.30 -7.63
CA ASP A 62 -0.05 2.10 -8.01
C ASP A 62 1.03 1.68 -7.02
N TYR A 63 1.23 2.48 -5.97
CA TYR A 63 2.26 2.24 -4.97
C TYR A 63 1.64 1.97 -3.61
N SER A 64 2.33 1.22 -2.77
CA SER A 64 1.91 0.96 -1.39
C SER A 64 3.04 1.22 -0.43
N ALA A 65 2.70 1.60 0.79
CA ALA A 65 3.65 1.69 1.88
C ALA A 65 4.09 0.29 2.33
N CYS A 66 5.35 0.17 2.74
CA CYS A 66 5.86 -1.01 3.42
C CYS A 66 5.43 -0.97 4.88
N GLY A 67 4.49 -1.85 5.24
CA GLY A 67 4.01 -2.02 6.61
C GLY A 67 4.99 -2.77 7.51
N GLY A 68 6.11 -3.24 6.96
CA GLY A 68 7.08 -4.10 7.62
C GLY A 68 7.05 -5.53 7.12
N THR A 69 7.47 -6.47 7.96
CA THR A 69 7.48 -7.89 7.60
C THR A 69 6.07 -8.43 7.42
N TYR A 70 5.08 -7.87 8.12
CA TYR A 70 3.65 -8.15 7.95
C TYR A 70 2.83 -6.87 8.10
N PHE A 71 1.97 -6.54 7.14
CA PHE A 71 1.39 -5.19 7.08
C PHE A 71 0.36 -4.90 8.16
N ASN A 72 -0.22 -5.92 8.80
CA ASN A 72 -1.13 -5.74 9.94
C ASN A 72 -0.32 -5.50 11.23
N TYR A 73 0.59 -4.55 11.16
CA TYR A 73 1.39 -4.11 12.28
C TYR A 73 0.86 -2.75 12.77
N ALA A 74 0.72 -2.62 14.09
CA ALA A 74 0.39 -1.38 14.75
C ALA A 74 1.35 -1.15 15.91
N THR A 75 1.74 0.09 16.15
CA THR A 75 2.58 0.42 17.31
C THR A 75 1.86 -0.02 18.60
N PRO A 76 2.48 -0.87 19.44
CA PRO A 76 1.92 -1.26 20.73
C PRO A 76 1.64 -0.04 21.62
N SER A 77 0.63 -0.14 22.48
CA SER A 77 0.29 0.92 23.45
C SER A 77 1.43 1.23 24.43
N THR A 78 2.36 0.29 24.62
CA THR A 78 3.55 0.43 25.47
C THR A 78 4.73 -0.22 24.78
N GLY A 79 5.91 0.41 24.80
CA GLY A 79 7.17 -0.19 24.35
C GLY A 79 7.65 0.19 22.95
N GLY A 80 6.92 1.05 22.23
CA GLY A 80 7.32 1.52 20.89
C GLY A 80 7.25 0.42 19.82
N PRO A 81 7.65 0.71 18.57
CA PRO A 81 7.61 -0.29 17.51
C PRO A 81 8.65 -1.40 17.74
N ASP A 82 8.27 -2.66 17.50
CA ASP A 82 9.18 -3.78 17.38
C ASP A 82 10.02 -3.61 16.10
N PRO A 83 11.33 -3.34 16.22
CA PRO A 83 12.15 -3.03 15.06
C PRO A 83 12.22 -4.18 14.06
N LYS A 84 12.03 -5.43 14.50
CA LYS A 84 12.12 -6.64 13.68
C LYS A 84 10.85 -6.92 12.86
N ARG A 85 9.79 -6.17 13.10
CA ARG A 85 8.49 -6.36 12.45
C ARG A 85 7.95 -5.10 11.79
N ALA A 86 8.14 -3.96 12.44
CA ALA A 86 7.59 -2.69 12.00
C ALA A 86 8.28 -2.20 10.72
N GLY A 87 7.48 -1.78 9.74
CA GLY A 87 7.96 -0.95 8.64
C GLY A 87 8.10 0.50 9.07
N VAL A 88 8.46 1.35 8.10
CA VAL A 88 8.60 2.80 8.33
C VAL A 88 7.24 3.48 8.42
N ILE A 89 6.27 3.00 7.65
CA ILE A 89 4.89 3.52 7.61
C ILE A 89 3.93 2.39 7.96
N HIS A 90 3.22 2.58 9.06
CA HIS A 90 2.23 1.63 9.59
C HIS A 90 1.22 2.37 10.47
N THR A 91 0.24 1.66 11.02
CA THR A 91 -0.77 2.28 11.89
C THR A 91 -0.13 2.85 13.16
N PHE A 92 -0.34 4.15 13.39
CA PHE A 92 0.28 4.92 14.47
C PHE A 92 1.82 4.93 14.40
N SER A 93 2.39 4.91 13.20
CA SER A 93 3.83 5.05 13.01
C SER A 93 4.33 6.44 13.41
N GLU A 94 5.32 6.47 14.30
CA GLU A 94 6.11 7.66 14.65
C GLU A 94 7.62 7.35 14.52
N VAL A 95 7.98 6.58 13.48
CA VAL A 95 9.34 6.10 13.25
C VAL A 95 10.26 7.28 12.93
N ARG A 96 11.30 7.46 13.74
CA ARG A 96 12.36 8.44 13.50
C ARG A 96 13.52 7.78 12.76
N PRO A 97 14.31 8.52 11.96
CA PRO A 97 15.50 7.97 11.30
C PRO A 97 16.47 7.25 12.25
N ALA A 98 16.60 7.71 13.50
CA ALA A 98 17.46 7.06 14.51
C ALA A 98 16.96 5.68 14.99
N GLN A 99 15.71 5.31 14.71
CA GLN A 99 15.15 3.99 15.01
C GLN A 99 15.35 2.99 13.88
N ILE A 100 15.86 3.45 12.73
CA ILE A 100 16.11 2.63 11.55
C ILE A 100 17.56 2.14 11.62
N THR A 101 17.76 0.98 12.25
CA THR A 101 19.10 0.45 12.56
C THR A 101 19.74 -0.26 11.37
N ASP A 102 18.95 -0.73 10.41
CA ASP A 102 19.44 -1.44 9.23
C ASP A 102 20.05 -0.49 8.19
N GLY A 103 19.82 0.82 8.35
CA GLY A 103 20.31 1.88 7.47
C GLY A 103 19.21 2.48 6.58
N LEU A 104 19.29 3.79 6.34
CA LEU A 104 18.27 4.51 5.54
C LEU A 104 18.31 4.09 4.06
N SER A 105 19.47 3.69 3.54
CA SER A 105 19.63 3.25 2.16
C SER A 105 19.22 1.78 1.94
N THR A 106 18.90 1.05 3.00
CA THR A 106 18.62 -0.39 2.97
C THR A 106 17.26 -0.72 3.58
N THR A 107 16.50 0.29 3.99
CA THR A 107 15.12 0.16 4.49
C THR A 107 14.13 0.72 3.47
N MET A 108 13.22 -0.11 2.97
CA MET A 108 12.21 0.28 1.98
C MET A 108 11.03 1.01 2.66
N VAL A 109 10.41 1.95 1.93
CA VAL A 109 9.30 2.77 2.44
C VAL A 109 8.05 2.60 1.60
N ILE A 110 8.19 2.69 0.28
CA ILE A 110 7.10 2.60 -0.69
C ILE A 110 7.56 1.70 -1.83
N GLY A 111 6.68 0.84 -2.34
CA GLY A 111 7.00 -0.01 -3.48
C GLY A 111 5.85 -0.14 -4.47
N ASP A 112 6.16 -0.70 -5.64
CA ASP A 112 5.17 -1.06 -6.64
C ASP A 112 4.15 -2.03 -6.03
N ARG A 113 2.88 -1.65 -6.04
CA ARG A 113 1.79 -2.50 -5.56
C ARG A 113 1.53 -3.63 -6.54
N HIS A 114 1.48 -4.88 -6.09
CA HIS A 114 0.92 -5.93 -6.93
C HIS A 114 -0.60 -5.82 -7.01
N ILE A 115 -1.13 -5.83 -8.23
CA ILE A 115 -2.57 -5.86 -8.52
C ILE A 115 -2.86 -7.24 -9.16
N PRO A 116 -3.49 -8.17 -8.41
CA PRO A 116 -3.83 -9.48 -8.93
C PRO A 116 -4.77 -9.46 -10.14
N PRO A 117 -4.82 -10.54 -10.93
CA PRO A 117 -5.81 -10.70 -11.99
C PRO A 117 -7.23 -10.57 -11.49
N ALA A 118 -8.13 -10.13 -12.38
CA ALA A 118 -9.54 -10.03 -12.07
C ALA A 118 -10.16 -11.38 -11.74
N ILE A 119 -11.08 -11.41 -10.77
CA ILE A 119 -11.76 -12.64 -10.34
C ILE A 119 -13.13 -12.70 -11.02
N ALA A 120 -13.35 -13.76 -11.80
CA ALA A 120 -14.64 -13.96 -12.48
C ALA A 120 -15.79 -13.94 -11.47
N GLY A 121 -16.76 -13.05 -11.68
CA GLY A 121 -17.94 -12.91 -10.82
C GLY A 121 -17.74 -12.02 -9.58
N ALA A 122 -16.58 -11.38 -9.38
CA ALA A 122 -16.38 -10.47 -8.25
C ALA A 122 -17.27 -9.21 -8.31
N GLY A 123 -17.68 -8.79 -9.51
CA GLY A 123 -18.57 -7.65 -9.71
C GLY A 123 -18.02 -6.38 -9.06
N VAL A 124 -18.84 -5.73 -8.23
CA VAL A 124 -18.45 -4.49 -7.53
C VAL A 124 -17.34 -4.69 -6.47
N MET A 125 -17.03 -5.93 -6.12
CA MET A 125 -15.96 -6.27 -5.17
C MET A 125 -14.59 -6.46 -5.83
N GLU A 126 -14.48 -6.34 -7.15
CA GLU A 126 -13.22 -6.56 -7.89
C GLU A 126 -12.06 -5.72 -7.32
N HIS A 127 -12.25 -4.39 -7.22
CA HIS A 127 -11.23 -3.47 -6.69
C HIS A 127 -10.84 -3.79 -5.24
N TYR A 128 -11.79 -4.25 -4.41
CA TYR A 128 -11.52 -4.69 -3.06
C TYR A 128 -10.65 -5.96 -3.06
N ASN A 129 -11.00 -6.96 -3.86
CA ASN A 129 -10.25 -8.21 -3.96
C ASN A 129 -8.83 -7.99 -4.50
N GLN A 130 -8.64 -7.04 -5.40
CA GLN A 130 -7.32 -6.67 -5.94
C GLN A 130 -6.49 -5.82 -4.97
N GLY A 131 -7.10 -5.19 -3.97
CA GLY A 131 -6.41 -4.18 -3.15
C GLY A 131 -6.12 -2.89 -3.91
N ASP A 132 -7.06 -2.49 -4.76
CA ASP A 132 -6.97 -1.33 -5.65
C ASP A 132 -8.20 -0.43 -5.51
N THR A 133 -8.50 -0.04 -4.27
CA THR A 133 -9.63 0.83 -3.91
C THR A 133 -9.21 2.31 -3.80
N ALA A 134 -10.10 3.17 -3.28
CA ALA A 134 -9.86 4.60 -3.03
C ALA A 134 -8.53 4.88 -2.30
N PHE A 135 -7.56 5.44 -3.02
CA PHE A 135 -6.18 5.54 -2.54
C PHE A 135 -6.00 6.43 -1.30
N PHE A 136 -6.78 7.51 -1.18
CA PHE A 136 -6.60 8.51 -0.12
C PHE A 136 -7.30 8.21 1.20
N VAL A 137 -8.32 7.35 1.17
CA VAL A 137 -9.24 7.13 2.30
C VAL A 137 -9.71 5.68 2.37
N SER A 138 -8.86 4.76 1.91
CA SER A 138 -9.13 3.34 2.05
C SER A 138 -9.05 2.94 3.52
N ASP A 139 -10.09 2.28 4.01
CA ASP A 139 -10.07 1.52 5.28
C ASP A 139 -9.51 0.10 5.07
N THR A 140 -9.42 -0.35 3.82
CA THR A 140 -8.80 -1.62 3.47
C THR A 140 -7.26 -1.53 3.58
N PRO A 141 -6.61 -2.29 4.47
CA PRO A 141 -5.17 -2.21 4.68
C PRO A 141 -4.38 -2.71 3.46
N HIS A 142 -4.90 -3.73 2.76
CA HIS A 142 -4.31 -4.22 1.51
C HIS A 142 -4.60 -3.32 0.30
N THR A 143 -5.02 -2.07 0.48
CA THR A 143 -4.84 -1.02 -0.52
C THR A 143 -3.62 -0.19 -0.16
N LEU A 144 -3.52 0.31 1.07
CA LEU A 144 -2.47 1.25 1.48
C LEU A 144 -1.12 0.57 1.72
N PHE A 145 -1.13 -0.66 2.23
CA PHE A 145 0.05 -1.37 2.68
C PHE A 145 0.31 -2.64 1.89
N ARG A 146 1.58 -3.02 1.81
CA ARG A 146 2.06 -4.32 1.36
C ARG A 146 3.15 -4.80 2.33
N ASP A 147 3.40 -6.11 2.30
CA ASP A 147 4.40 -6.76 3.15
C ASP A 147 5.30 -7.69 2.35
N THR A 148 6.32 -8.21 3.04
CA THR A 148 7.35 -9.09 2.47
C THR A 148 7.28 -10.52 2.99
N ALA A 149 6.37 -10.82 3.94
CA ALA A 149 6.12 -12.16 4.51
C ALA A 149 5.89 -13.28 3.48
N ARG A 150 5.58 -12.95 2.23
CA ARG A 150 5.28 -13.92 1.17
C ARG A 150 6.13 -13.71 -0.08
N GLY A 151 7.22 -12.94 0.05
CA GLY A 151 8.05 -12.50 -1.07
C GLY A 151 7.34 -11.51 -1.99
N LEU A 152 8.00 -11.20 -3.09
CA LEU A 152 7.45 -10.37 -4.17
C LEU A 152 6.51 -11.18 -5.07
N ALA A 153 5.70 -10.49 -5.87
CA ALA A 153 4.86 -11.13 -6.88
C ALA A 153 5.75 -11.79 -7.95
N SER A 154 5.57 -13.09 -8.14
CA SER A 154 6.37 -13.87 -9.10
C SER A 154 6.04 -13.53 -10.56
N SER A 155 4.82 -13.03 -10.81
CA SER A 155 4.36 -12.60 -12.12
C SER A 155 3.13 -11.71 -12.00
N PRO A 156 2.69 -11.06 -13.10
CA PRO A 156 1.39 -10.38 -13.15
C PRO A 156 0.18 -11.28 -12.86
N LEU A 157 0.36 -12.62 -12.86
CA LEU A 157 -0.69 -13.59 -12.57
C LEU A 157 -0.71 -14.06 -11.10
N ASP A 158 0.22 -13.59 -10.26
CA ASP A 158 0.19 -13.91 -8.83
C ASP A 158 -1.14 -13.43 -8.23
N THR A 159 -1.83 -14.28 -7.46
CA THR A 159 -3.17 -13.98 -6.96
C THR A 159 -3.15 -13.25 -5.62
N ASN A 160 -1.98 -12.99 -5.05
CA ASN A 160 -1.83 -12.47 -3.71
C ASN A 160 -1.81 -10.94 -3.67
N ASN A 161 -2.94 -10.34 -3.28
CA ASN A 161 -3.10 -8.89 -3.14
C ASN A 161 -2.29 -8.25 -2.00
N ARG A 162 -1.50 -9.01 -1.23
CA ARG A 162 -0.67 -8.51 -0.12
C ARG A 162 0.78 -8.24 -0.50
N LYS A 163 1.18 -8.68 -1.69
CA LYS A 163 2.56 -8.56 -2.17
C LYS A 163 2.84 -7.23 -2.86
N PHE A 164 4.08 -6.79 -2.76
CA PHE A 164 4.64 -5.88 -3.74
C PHE A 164 4.86 -6.60 -5.07
N GLY A 165 4.80 -5.87 -6.18
CA GLY A 165 4.93 -6.42 -7.52
C GLY A 165 4.75 -5.40 -8.63
N SER A 166 5.62 -5.47 -9.62
CA SER A 166 5.58 -4.61 -10.79
C SER A 166 5.08 -5.31 -12.06
N LEU A 167 4.68 -4.53 -13.05
CA LEU A 167 4.55 -5.03 -14.43
C LEU A 167 5.90 -5.01 -15.17
N HIS A 168 6.94 -4.42 -14.57
CA HIS A 168 8.29 -4.48 -15.08
C HIS A 168 8.84 -5.91 -14.95
N PRO A 169 9.33 -6.54 -16.03
CA PRO A 169 9.80 -7.93 -15.97
C PRO A 169 10.97 -8.12 -15.00
N GLY A 170 10.82 -9.06 -14.06
CA GLY A 170 11.89 -9.53 -13.18
C GLY A 170 12.24 -8.62 -12.01
N VAL A 171 11.67 -7.41 -11.92
CA VAL A 171 12.00 -6.46 -10.85
C VAL A 171 10.75 -5.79 -10.28
N THR A 172 10.87 -5.35 -9.03
CA THR A 172 9.91 -4.49 -8.34
C THR A 172 10.65 -3.27 -7.83
N GLN A 173 10.11 -2.07 -8.10
CA GLN A 173 10.72 -0.81 -7.69
C GLN A 173 10.33 -0.46 -6.25
N PHE A 174 11.30 0.05 -5.50
CA PHE A 174 11.12 0.54 -4.13
C PHE A 174 11.79 1.89 -3.93
N VAL A 175 11.13 2.76 -3.16
CA VAL A 175 11.70 3.97 -2.59
C VAL A 175 12.29 3.62 -1.22
N MET A 176 13.54 3.96 -1.01
CA MET A 176 14.28 3.74 0.24
C MET A 176 14.16 4.94 1.19
N CYS A 177 14.50 4.75 2.46
CA CYS A 177 14.35 5.78 3.49
C CYS A 177 15.19 7.04 3.28
N ASP A 178 16.31 6.96 2.57
CA ASP A 178 17.13 8.10 2.16
C ASP A 178 16.60 8.80 0.87
N GLY A 179 15.52 8.29 0.29
CA GLY A 179 14.82 8.85 -0.87
C GLY A 179 15.30 8.36 -2.23
N HIS A 180 16.30 7.47 -2.31
CA HIS A 180 16.65 6.86 -3.59
C HIS A 180 15.66 5.76 -4.00
N VAL A 181 15.73 5.34 -5.26
CA VAL A 181 14.92 4.25 -5.80
C VAL A 181 15.83 3.07 -6.14
N GLU A 182 15.47 1.88 -5.65
CA GLU A 182 16.16 0.62 -5.91
C GLU A 182 15.22 -0.36 -6.62
N ALA A 183 15.77 -1.09 -7.59
CA ALA A 183 15.10 -2.19 -8.27
C ALA A 183 15.50 -3.50 -7.58
N LEU A 184 14.56 -4.17 -6.93
CA LEU A 184 14.81 -5.48 -6.31
C LEU A 184 14.33 -6.59 -7.24
N SER A 185 15.10 -7.67 -7.34
CA SER A 185 14.71 -8.86 -8.11
C SER A 185 13.45 -9.50 -7.52
N ASN A 186 12.51 -9.91 -8.37
CA ASN A 186 11.32 -10.64 -7.92
C ASN A 186 11.66 -12.02 -7.35
N ASP A 187 12.83 -12.56 -7.68
CA ASP A 187 13.37 -13.83 -7.14
C ASP A 187 14.25 -13.62 -5.90
N MET A 188 14.25 -12.42 -5.31
CA MET A 188 15.00 -12.13 -4.09
C MET A 188 14.62 -13.12 -2.97
N ASP A 189 15.64 -13.62 -2.28
CA ASP A 189 15.47 -14.46 -1.11
C ASP A 189 14.59 -13.75 -0.06
N ILE A 190 13.61 -14.47 0.47
CA ILE A 190 12.61 -13.90 1.36
C ILE A 190 13.25 -13.38 2.65
N ASP A 191 14.29 -14.03 3.18
CA ASP A 191 14.96 -13.62 4.41
C ASP A 191 15.68 -12.30 4.19
N VAL A 192 16.29 -12.10 3.02
CA VAL A 192 16.89 -10.82 2.63
C VAL A 192 15.81 -9.74 2.49
N LEU A 193 14.70 -10.07 1.83
CA LEU A 193 13.60 -9.13 1.62
C LEU A 193 12.97 -8.67 2.94
N LEU A 194 12.90 -9.55 3.95
CA LEU A 194 12.45 -9.20 5.31
C LEU A 194 13.36 -8.15 5.96
N LYS A 195 14.68 -8.24 5.77
CA LYS A 195 15.64 -7.22 6.26
C LYS A 195 15.44 -5.87 5.59
N TYR A 196 15.07 -5.82 4.31
CA TYR A 196 14.73 -4.55 3.68
C TYR A 196 13.42 -3.92 4.22
N ALA A 197 12.50 -4.74 4.72
CA ALA A 197 11.14 -4.31 5.06
C ALA A 197 11.00 -3.71 6.46
N ALA A 198 11.70 -4.29 7.43
CA ALA A 198 11.64 -3.87 8.82
C ALA A 198 12.63 -2.72 9.11
N ILE A 199 12.41 -2.01 10.21
CA ILE A 199 13.31 -0.92 10.63
C ILE A 199 14.57 -1.41 11.37
N GLY A 200 14.62 -2.69 11.76
CA GLY A 200 15.79 -3.29 12.41
C GLY A 200 15.78 -4.81 12.44
N ASP A 201 16.63 -5.43 11.63
CA ASP A 201 16.88 -6.85 11.46
C ASP A 201 15.61 -7.68 11.25
N GLY A 202 14.79 -7.34 10.24
CA GLY A 202 13.48 -7.97 10.00
C GLY A 202 13.43 -9.50 10.04
N ASP A 203 12.54 -10.08 10.85
CA ASP A 203 12.41 -11.54 11.05
C ASP A 203 11.12 -12.08 10.42
N ASP A 204 11.01 -13.41 10.29
CA ASP A 204 9.76 -14.04 9.84
C ASP A 204 8.64 -13.69 10.84
N PRO A 205 7.52 -13.11 10.39
CA PRO A 205 6.43 -12.72 11.28
C PRO A 205 5.69 -13.92 11.92
N SER A 206 5.98 -15.16 11.51
CA SER A 206 5.44 -16.38 12.10
C SER A 206 6.27 -16.94 13.27
N ASP A 207 7.49 -16.46 13.46
CA ASP A 207 8.33 -16.73 14.64
C ASP A 207 7.91 -15.89 15.86
#